data_AF-A0A562T5Q1-F1
#
_entry.id   AF-A0A562T5Q1-F1
#
_cell.length_a   1.000
_cell.length_b   1.000
_cell.length_c   1.000
_cell.angle_alpha   90.00
_cell.angle_beta   90.00
_cell.angle_gamma   90.00
#
_symmetry.space_group_name_H-M   'P 1'
#
loop_
_entity.id
_entity.type
_entity.pdbx_description
1 polymer ?
#
loop_
_entity_poly.entity_id
_entity_poly.type
_entity_poly.pdbx_seq_one_letter_code
_entity_poly.pdbx_strand_id
1 'polypeptide(L)'
;MIKQLIAAALLFCTLGLHAQNKLSVENVYAAYLRNSGTIMENNQIKGYFFLYQSDKVNRSTNEYTLQILDENLNKVKDIKFQDSRKLSLLEAAYNGSSLSFLFKNEDNKTLDMKVYGIDGKLKYTYSREYTKKTDALMKRYETMHTDEGTNQNVFDLGEQGYVSVLPLRDGRTYTYEVDYFSSASKRQWTYIPSDDEERFANAEYLGSTDSLIILEVMKRNKLMSGKTTSHLVGINFVTKKKVFDLDWEDDKFLLMPSNIVTIKGSDKMLVMGSYFNKGDNVAKDHSKGLAIYEMDGQGQVLNKTYNSWALDFGRHLPSTTKGKIDKVGFLYIHKMIQAPGGKMFAVGEGYKRKASAGGIALTALNAAAGGYNGAVGVTKIVTTDLVVMEFNDKYKLANATIYEKRDSDAEISGMSDYYSQHMIAMYLKGVGAFDYEFTTGDADNSNFTICYSDWVKGADYKGKTFNTLRYNGTRFMQDKIELKSKASKMQVFPAKAGSVMILEYFKKDKRLDLRLEKLG
;
A
#
# COMPACT_ATOMS: atom_id res chain seq x y z
N MET A 1 25.94 -28.45 -71.53
CA MET A 1 27.07 -28.63 -70.60
C MET A 1 26.76 -27.81 -69.35
N ILE A 2 26.31 -28.45 -68.27
CA ILE A 2 27.10 -28.92 -67.10
C ILE A 2 26.94 -27.95 -65.91
N LYS A 3 26.28 -28.50 -64.86
CA LYS A 3 26.35 -28.20 -63.41
C LYS A 3 25.71 -26.90 -62.92
N GLN A 4 24.57 -26.95 -62.22
CA GLN A 4 24.42 -27.26 -60.78
C GLN A 4 25.33 -26.41 -59.88
N LEU A 5 24.73 -25.45 -59.16
CA LEU A 5 25.11 -25.13 -57.79
C LEU A 5 23.92 -24.51 -57.05
N ILE A 6 23.51 -25.25 -56.03
CA ILE A 6 22.48 -24.95 -55.04
C ILE A 6 22.97 -23.79 -54.17
N ALA A 7 22.19 -22.72 -54.05
CA ALA A 7 22.34 -21.74 -52.99
C ALA A 7 20.98 -21.58 -52.30
N ALA A 8 20.78 -22.42 -51.28
CA ALA A 8 19.72 -22.26 -50.30
C ALA A 8 19.99 -20.97 -49.52
N ALA A 9 19.34 -19.87 -49.89
CA ALA A 9 19.25 -18.69 -49.06
C ALA A 9 18.25 -18.99 -47.94
N LEU A 10 18.78 -19.50 -46.82
CA LEU A 10 18.19 -19.37 -45.50
C LEU A 10 17.91 -17.89 -45.24
N LEU A 11 16.71 -17.44 -45.58
CA LEU A 11 16.12 -16.26 -44.96
C LEU A 11 15.92 -16.62 -43.49
N PHE A 12 16.94 -16.29 -42.69
CA PHE A 12 16.83 -16.18 -41.25
C PHE A 12 15.63 -15.30 -40.94
N CYS A 13 14.53 -15.92 -40.50
CA CYS A 13 13.63 -15.27 -39.55
C CYS A 13 14.49 -14.86 -38.36
N THR A 14 14.94 -13.62 -38.34
CA THR A 14 15.34 -12.96 -37.11
C THR A 14 14.08 -12.86 -36.27
N LEU A 15 13.80 -13.92 -35.51
CA LEU A 15 13.08 -13.78 -34.26
C LEU A 15 13.89 -12.75 -33.48
N GLY A 16 13.43 -11.51 -33.48
CA GLY A 16 13.92 -10.52 -32.54
C GLY A 16 13.69 -11.11 -31.17
N LEU A 17 14.75 -11.64 -30.56
CA LEU A 17 14.85 -11.73 -29.11
C LEU A 17 14.58 -10.29 -28.65
N HIS A 18 13.36 -10.00 -28.23
CA HIS A 18 13.05 -8.74 -27.59
C HIS A 18 13.99 -8.67 -26.39
N ALA A 19 15.05 -7.87 -26.51
CA ALA A 19 15.96 -7.65 -25.43
C ALA A 19 15.12 -7.20 -24.23
N GLN A 20 15.15 -8.01 -23.17
CA GLN A 20 14.52 -7.64 -21.92
C GLN A 20 15.21 -6.34 -21.48
N ASN A 21 14.47 -5.23 -21.43
CA ASN A 21 15.04 -3.97 -20.97
C ASN A 21 15.58 -4.20 -19.57
N LYS A 22 16.91 -4.13 -19.43
CA LYS A 22 17.65 -4.34 -18.20
C LYS A 22 18.59 -3.17 -17.99
N LEU A 23 18.59 -2.63 -16.78
CA LEU A 23 19.59 -1.69 -16.31
C LEU A 23 20.39 -2.33 -15.17
N SER A 24 21.72 -2.21 -15.21
CA SER A 24 22.60 -2.60 -14.12
C SER A 24 23.36 -1.38 -13.61
N VAL A 25 23.38 -1.20 -12.30
CA VAL A 25 24.10 -0.13 -11.60
C VAL A 25 25.15 -0.77 -10.71
N GLU A 26 26.41 -0.46 -11.01
CA GLU A 26 27.58 -0.89 -10.24
C GLU A 26 27.91 0.11 -9.12
N ASN A 27 28.79 -0.29 -8.20
CA ASN A 27 29.26 0.52 -7.07
C ASN A 27 28.14 0.95 -6.10
N VAL A 28 27.16 0.08 -5.89
CA VAL A 28 26.08 0.27 -4.92
C VAL A 28 26.50 -0.32 -3.57
N TYR A 29 26.96 0.52 -2.65
CA TYR A 29 27.44 0.09 -1.33
C TYR A 29 26.32 -0.36 -0.40
N ALA A 30 25.18 0.31 -0.50
CA ALA A 30 23.96 -0.04 0.22
C ALA A 30 22.75 0.44 -0.59
N ALA A 31 21.76 -0.44 -0.71
CA ALA A 31 20.43 -0.11 -1.21
C ALA A 31 19.41 -0.64 -0.21
N TYR A 32 18.42 0.20 0.08
CA TYR A 32 17.21 -0.18 0.79
C TYR A 32 16.09 -0.15 -0.25
N LEU A 33 15.44 -1.28 -0.51
CA LEU A 33 14.45 -1.35 -1.60
C LEU A 33 13.24 -0.44 -1.31
N ARG A 34 12.87 -0.24 -0.04
CA ARG A 34 11.96 0.84 0.40
C ARG A 34 12.33 2.25 -0.09
N ASN A 35 13.59 2.49 -0.46
CA ASN A 35 14.02 3.78 -1.00
C ASN A 35 13.89 3.84 -2.54
N SER A 36 13.07 2.96 -3.12
CA SER A 36 12.77 2.90 -4.54
C SER A 36 11.27 2.79 -4.77
N GLY A 37 10.81 3.23 -5.93
CA GLY A 37 9.38 3.24 -6.23
C GLY A 37 9.08 3.64 -7.67
N THR A 38 7.79 3.75 -7.94
CA THR A 38 7.28 4.11 -9.27
C THR A 38 6.88 5.58 -9.34
N ILE A 39 7.00 6.14 -10.52
CA ILE A 39 6.54 7.48 -10.89
C ILE A 39 5.22 7.29 -11.63
N MET A 40 4.10 7.72 -11.06
CA MET A 40 2.75 7.48 -11.59
C MET A 40 1.99 8.76 -11.94
N GLU A 41 1.35 8.78 -13.11
CA GLU A 41 0.43 9.85 -13.53
C GLU A 41 -0.86 9.22 -14.03
N ASN A 42 -2.01 9.63 -13.50
CA ASN A 42 -3.33 9.09 -13.88
C ASN A 42 -3.38 7.55 -13.87
N ASN A 43 -2.85 6.93 -12.81
CA ASN A 43 -2.68 5.47 -12.66
C ASN A 43 -1.79 4.78 -13.71
N GLN A 44 -1.02 5.54 -14.50
CA GLN A 44 -0.04 5.00 -15.45
C GLN A 44 1.38 5.20 -14.96
N ILE A 45 2.21 4.17 -15.09
CA ILE A 45 3.65 4.27 -14.79
C ILE A 45 4.33 5.13 -15.86
N LYS A 46 5.00 6.20 -15.43
CA LYS A 46 5.83 7.08 -16.27
C LYS A 46 7.33 6.87 -16.05
N GLY A 47 7.70 6.17 -14.99
CA GLY A 47 9.10 5.91 -14.68
C GLY A 47 9.33 5.34 -13.29
N TYR A 48 10.58 5.40 -12.85
CA TYR A 48 11.04 4.84 -11.59
C TYR A 48 12.03 5.77 -10.91
N PHE A 49 12.12 5.67 -9.59
CA PHE A 49 13.21 6.27 -8.83
C PHE A 49 13.82 5.25 -7.87
N PHE A 50 15.09 5.44 -7.53
CA PHE A 50 15.71 4.74 -6.42
C PHE A 50 16.87 5.53 -5.85
N LEU A 51 16.98 5.52 -4.52
CA LEU A 51 18.07 6.12 -3.77
C LEU A 51 19.01 5.04 -3.25
N TYR A 52 20.29 5.20 -3.53
CA TYR A 52 21.32 4.31 -3.04
C TYR A 52 22.56 5.06 -2.56
N GLN A 53 23.32 4.41 -1.69
CA GLN A 53 24.63 4.90 -1.28
C GLN A 53 25.64 4.63 -2.39
N SER A 54 26.14 5.69 -3.03
CA SER A 54 27.15 5.61 -4.09
C SER A 54 28.57 5.64 -3.55
N ASP A 55 28.81 6.30 -2.40
CA ASP A 55 30.15 6.35 -1.80
C ASP A 55 30.14 6.56 -0.26
N LYS A 56 31.28 6.33 0.37
CA LYS A 56 31.58 6.63 1.78
C LYS A 56 32.62 7.76 1.85
N VAL A 57 32.15 9.00 1.89
CA VAL A 57 33.03 10.20 1.92
C VAL A 57 33.87 10.21 3.20
N ASN A 58 33.25 10.03 4.36
CA ASN A 58 33.95 9.94 5.65
C ASN A 58 33.13 9.15 6.70
N ARG A 59 33.51 9.21 7.98
CA ARG A 59 32.85 8.45 9.07
C ARG A 59 31.41 8.89 9.38
N SER A 60 31.03 10.12 9.06
CA SER A 60 29.70 10.72 9.33
C SER A 60 28.91 11.04 8.06
N THR A 61 29.56 11.10 6.90
CA THR A 61 28.98 11.58 5.64
C THR A 61 29.10 10.50 4.57
N ASN A 62 27.98 10.24 3.89
CA ASN A 62 27.92 9.39 2.70
C ASN A 62 27.61 10.23 1.46
N GLU A 63 27.99 9.74 0.28
CA GLU A 63 27.42 10.22 -0.98
C GLU A 63 26.22 9.34 -1.33
N TYR A 64 25.11 9.98 -1.68
CA TYR A 64 23.92 9.32 -2.17
C TYR A 64 23.68 9.69 -3.63
N THR A 65 23.17 8.72 -4.38
CA THR A 65 22.65 8.95 -5.73
C THR A 65 21.15 8.62 -5.73
N LEU A 66 20.35 9.61 -6.11
CA LEU A 66 18.96 9.43 -6.48
C LEU A 66 18.90 9.30 -8.01
N GLN A 67 18.62 8.10 -8.49
CA GLN A 67 18.46 7.81 -9.91
C GLN A 67 16.99 7.91 -10.30
N ILE A 68 16.70 8.61 -11.39
CA ILE A 68 15.40 8.70 -12.03
C ILE A 68 15.49 8.02 -13.41
N LEU A 69 14.52 7.16 -13.70
CA LEU A 69 14.39 6.42 -14.95
C LEU A 69 13.02 6.69 -15.60
N ASP A 70 12.95 6.49 -16.92
CA ASP A 70 11.66 6.41 -17.64
C ASP A 70 11.01 5.03 -17.48
N GLU A 71 9.79 4.88 -17.99
CA GLU A 71 9.02 3.62 -17.97
C GLU A 71 9.72 2.43 -18.67
N ASN A 72 10.77 2.68 -19.46
CA ASN A 72 11.54 1.70 -20.20
C ASN A 72 12.89 1.38 -19.55
N LEU A 73 13.14 1.91 -18.35
CA LEU A 73 14.39 1.82 -17.59
C LEU A 73 15.57 2.61 -18.17
N ASN A 74 15.32 3.53 -19.10
CA ASN A 74 16.35 4.45 -19.56
C ASN A 74 16.64 5.49 -18.48
N LYS A 75 17.92 5.82 -18.30
CA LYS A 75 18.33 6.85 -17.34
C LYS A 75 17.85 8.23 -17.81
N VAL A 76 17.06 8.89 -16.97
CA VAL A 76 16.63 10.27 -17.18
C VAL A 76 17.59 11.21 -16.46
N LYS A 77 17.87 10.95 -15.18
CA LYS A 77 18.71 11.82 -14.35
C LYS A 77 19.32 11.10 -13.16
N ASP A 78 20.52 11.52 -12.79
CA ASP A 78 21.19 11.16 -11.53
C ASP A 78 21.36 12.44 -10.71
N ILE A 79 20.88 12.43 -9.47
CA ILE A 79 21.06 13.52 -8.51
C ILE A 79 21.99 13.01 -7.41
N LYS A 80 23.21 13.55 -7.39
CA LYS A 80 24.21 13.22 -6.38
C LYS A 80 24.26 14.30 -5.31
N PHE A 81 24.31 13.86 -4.05
CA PHE A 81 24.45 14.77 -2.92
C PHE A 81 25.14 14.07 -1.74
N GLN A 82 25.79 14.86 -0.90
CA GLN A 82 26.42 14.37 0.32
C GLN A 82 25.54 14.72 1.51
N ASP A 83 25.34 13.77 2.42
CA ASP A 83 24.53 13.98 3.61
C ASP A 83 24.96 13.04 4.75
N SER A 84 24.32 13.17 5.90
CA SER A 84 24.51 12.29 7.04
C SER A 84 24.40 10.81 6.62
N ARG A 85 25.23 9.97 7.22
CA ARG A 85 25.10 8.50 7.13
C ARG A 85 23.80 7.97 7.73
N LYS A 86 23.07 8.79 8.50
CA LYS A 86 21.77 8.48 9.10
C LYS A 86 20.61 9.13 8.35
N LEU A 87 20.84 9.50 7.09
CA LEU A 87 19.77 9.88 6.18
C LEU A 87 18.97 8.63 5.79
N SER A 88 17.66 8.76 5.79
CA SER A 88 16.76 7.76 5.20
C SER A 88 15.73 8.45 4.32
N LEU A 89 15.38 7.83 3.19
CA LEU A 89 14.21 8.20 2.42
C LEU A 89 13.02 7.51 3.08
N LEU A 90 12.05 8.29 3.53
CA LEU A 90 10.81 7.76 4.09
C LEU A 90 9.82 7.41 2.98
N GLU A 91 9.69 8.29 2.00
CA GLU A 91 8.69 8.16 0.94
C GLU A 91 9.05 9.06 -0.25
N ALA A 92 8.48 8.78 -1.42
CA ALA A 92 8.49 9.69 -2.55
C ALA A 92 7.14 9.70 -3.27
N ALA A 93 6.83 10.77 -4.00
CA ALA A 93 5.62 10.86 -4.81
C ALA A 93 5.87 11.63 -6.11
N TYR A 94 5.08 11.33 -7.15
CA TYR A 94 5.04 12.08 -8.41
C TYR A 94 3.64 12.64 -8.59
N ASN A 95 3.54 13.88 -9.07
CA ASN A 95 2.26 14.58 -9.16
C ASN A 95 1.94 15.08 -10.59
N GLY A 96 2.54 14.47 -11.61
CA GLY A 96 2.43 14.89 -13.02
C GLY A 96 3.47 15.94 -13.43
N SER A 97 3.84 16.88 -12.55
CA SER A 97 4.75 17.99 -12.90
C SER A 97 6.07 18.02 -12.14
N SER A 98 6.18 17.27 -11.04
CA SER A 98 7.36 17.22 -10.19
C SER A 98 7.44 15.93 -9.38
N LEU A 99 8.62 15.66 -8.83
CA LEU A 99 8.91 14.56 -7.92
C LEU A 99 9.17 15.10 -6.52
N SER A 100 8.63 14.46 -5.48
CA SER A 100 8.92 14.78 -4.09
C SER A 100 9.58 13.61 -3.38
N PHE A 101 10.48 13.93 -2.45
CA PHE A 101 11.20 12.95 -1.64
C PHE A 101 11.24 13.46 -0.20
N LEU A 102 10.63 12.71 0.72
CA LEU A 102 10.65 13.01 2.14
C LEU A 102 11.82 12.30 2.81
N PHE A 103 12.83 13.07 3.18
CA PHE A 103 13.98 12.56 3.89
C PHE A 103 13.84 12.74 5.40
N LYS A 104 14.28 11.75 6.16
CA LYS A 104 14.50 11.85 7.60
C LYS A 104 15.98 11.85 7.89
N ASN A 105 16.45 12.86 8.59
CA ASN A 105 17.82 12.97 9.06
C ASN A 105 17.87 12.88 10.59
N GLU A 106 18.44 11.78 11.09
CA GLU A 106 18.46 11.53 12.54
C GLU A 106 19.50 12.36 13.30
N ASP A 107 20.51 12.91 12.62
CA ASP A 107 21.58 13.67 13.28
C ASP A 107 21.09 15.08 13.66
N ASN A 108 20.37 15.74 12.76
CA ASN A 108 19.79 17.07 12.99
C ASN A 108 18.29 17.02 13.40
N LYS A 109 17.65 15.85 13.35
CA LYS A 109 16.23 15.63 13.64
C LYS A 109 15.29 16.45 12.74
N THR A 110 15.59 16.45 11.45
CA THR A 110 14.74 17.11 10.45
C THR A 110 14.02 16.11 9.55
N LEU A 111 12.80 16.50 9.17
CA LEU A 111 12.11 15.98 8.00
C LEU A 111 12.26 17.01 6.87
N ASP A 112 12.85 16.56 5.77
CA ASP A 112 13.19 17.39 4.63
C ASP A 112 12.45 16.90 3.39
N MET A 113 11.38 17.59 3.02
CA MET A 113 10.68 17.37 1.76
C MET A 113 11.40 18.12 0.64
N LYS A 114 12.04 17.38 -0.27
CA LYS A 114 12.71 17.94 -1.46
C LYS A 114 11.83 17.71 -2.69
N VAL A 115 11.44 18.79 -3.35
CA VAL A 115 10.64 18.78 -4.59
C VAL A 115 11.54 19.11 -5.78
N TYR A 116 11.61 18.21 -6.75
CA TYR A 116 12.37 18.33 -7.98
C TYR A 116 11.43 18.46 -9.18
N GLY A 117 11.80 19.29 -10.16
CA GLY A 117 11.14 19.26 -11.46
C GLY A 117 11.41 17.93 -12.17
N ILE A 118 10.65 17.64 -13.23
CA ILE A 118 10.88 16.48 -14.10
C ILE A 118 12.27 16.49 -14.77
N ASP A 119 12.91 17.67 -14.89
CA ASP A 119 14.29 17.83 -15.34
C ASP A 119 15.33 17.46 -14.27
N GLY A 120 14.86 17.06 -13.09
CA GLY A 120 15.65 16.71 -11.91
C GLY A 120 16.30 17.91 -11.22
N LYS A 121 15.93 19.15 -11.56
CA LYS A 121 16.38 20.33 -10.80
C LYS A 121 15.56 20.48 -9.54
N LEU A 122 16.25 20.76 -8.43
CA LEU A 122 15.60 21.06 -7.16
C LEU A 122 14.79 22.36 -7.29
N LYS A 123 13.47 22.26 -7.08
CA LYS A 123 12.57 23.42 -7.03
C LYS A 123 12.53 23.98 -5.62
N TYR A 124 12.18 23.14 -4.65
CA TYR A 124 11.97 23.56 -3.27
C TYR A 124 12.51 22.52 -2.28
N THR A 125 13.03 23.03 -1.16
CA THR A 125 13.26 22.24 0.06
C THR A 125 12.37 22.81 1.15
N TYR A 126 11.59 21.94 1.78
CA TYR A 126 10.81 22.23 2.96
C TYR A 126 11.39 21.43 4.11
N SER A 127 11.86 22.12 5.13
CA SER A 127 12.51 21.50 6.29
C SER A 127 11.70 21.79 7.53
N ARG A 128 11.50 20.77 8.36
CA ARG A 128 10.91 20.92 9.68
C ARG A 128 11.61 20.05 10.70
N GLU A 129 11.69 20.53 11.93
CA GLU A 129 12.22 19.75 13.04
C GLU A 129 11.15 18.82 13.60
N TYR A 130 11.57 17.67 14.13
CA TYR A 130 10.71 16.79 14.91
C TYR A 130 11.28 16.53 16.31
N THR A 131 10.37 16.31 17.26
CA THR A 131 10.76 16.05 18.64
C THR A 131 11.28 14.63 18.83
N LYS A 132 12.05 14.39 19.90
CA LYS A 132 12.45 13.01 20.29
C LYS A 132 11.25 12.08 20.52
N LYS A 133 10.10 12.61 20.96
CA LYS A 133 8.87 11.84 21.16
C LYS A 133 8.25 11.43 19.83
N THR A 134 8.24 12.34 18.86
CA THR A 134 7.80 12.08 17.48
C THR A 134 8.77 11.10 16.81
N ASP A 135 10.08 11.22 17.00
CA ASP A 135 11.07 10.24 16.48
C ASP A 135 10.78 8.82 16.96
N ALA A 136 10.52 8.64 18.26
CA ALA A 136 10.21 7.33 18.81
C ALA A 136 8.90 6.75 18.26
N LEU A 137 7.93 7.63 17.96
CA LEU A 137 6.68 7.22 17.33
C LEU A 137 6.91 6.86 15.86
N MET A 138 7.57 7.71 15.07
CA MET A 138 7.93 7.43 13.68
C MET A 138 8.76 6.15 13.56
N LYS A 139 9.74 5.92 14.44
CA LYS A 139 10.50 4.65 14.48
C LYS A 139 9.62 3.43 14.68
N ARG A 140 8.62 3.53 15.56
CA ARG A 140 7.66 2.44 15.75
C ARG A 140 6.85 2.20 14.47
N TYR A 141 6.43 3.24 13.78
CA TYR A 141 5.74 3.13 12.48
C TYR A 141 6.68 2.58 11.42
N GLU A 142 7.89 3.10 11.23
CA GLU A 142 8.90 2.59 10.30
C GLU A 142 9.24 1.11 10.54
N THR A 143 9.28 0.65 11.81
CA THR A 143 9.50 -0.77 12.11
C THR A 143 8.26 -1.63 11.89
N MET A 144 7.08 -1.02 11.99
CA MET A 144 5.82 -1.68 11.74
C MET A 144 5.46 -1.69 10.28
N HIS A 145 6.07 -0.88 9.41
CA HIS A 145 5.69 -0.76 8.01
C HIS A 145 6.77 -1.26 7.06
N THR A 146 6.56 -2.47 6.56
CA THR A 146 7.44 -3.14 5.59
C THR A 146 6.75 -3.41 4.25
N ASP A 147 5.54 -2.88 4.04
CA ASP A 147 4.91 -2.84 2.73
C ASP A 147 5.62 -1.78 1.86
N GLU A 148 6.59 -2.24 1.08
CA GLU A 148 7.48 -1.41 0.26
C GLU A 148 6.86 -1.04 -1.11
N GLY A 149 5.57 -1.36 -1.35
CA GLY A 149 4.92 -1.24 -2.67
C GLY A 149 3.93 -0.08 -2.85
N THR A 150 3.46 0.54 -1.76
CA THR A 150 2.51 1.66 -1.80
C THR A 150 2.96 2.79 -0.89
N ASN A 151 2.72 4.04 -1.32
CA ASN A 151 3.01 5.20 -0.48
C ASN A 151 2.19 5.13 0.80
N GLN A 152 2.82 5.38 1.94
CA GLN A 152 2.17 5.30 3.24
C GLN A 152 2.12 6.63 3.97
N ASN A 153 3.13 7.47 3.74
CA ASN A 153 3.28 8.71 4.50
C ASN A 153 3.19 9.95 3.61
N VAL A 154 3.41 9.85 2.30
CA VAL A 154 3.40 10.98 1.36
C VAL A 154 2.57 10.64 0.13
N PHE A 155 1.60 11.50 -0.19
CA PHE A 155 0.65 11.29 -1.29
C PHE A 155 0.62 12.52 -2.19
N ASP A 156 0.39 12.32 -3.49
CA ASP A 156 0.21 13.43 -4.42
C ASP A 156 -1.20 14.04 -4.29
N LEU A 157 -1.29 15.34 -4.60
CA LEU A 157 -2.54 16.08 -4.68
C LEU A 157 -2.66 16.69 -6.09
N GLY A 158 -2.36 15.88 -7.11
CA GLY A 158 -2.22 16.35 -8.49
C GLY A 158 -1.18 17.47 -8.63
N GLU A 159 -1.31 18.30 -9.66
CA GLU A 159 -0.31 19.33 -9.98
C GLU A 159 -0.09 20.39 -8.88
N GLN A 160 -0.93 20.43 -7.84
CA GLN A 160 -0.87 21.46 -6.79
C GLN A 160 0.22 21.18 -5.75
N GLY A 161 0.49 19.91 -5.45
CA GLY A 161 1.51 19.55 -4.48
C GLY A 161 1.39 18.14 -3.93
N TYR A 162 1.81 17.99 -2.68
CA TYR A 162 1.86 16.74 -1.94
C TYR A 162 1.34 16.95 -0.53
N VAL A 163 0.89 15.87 0.08
CA VAL A 163 0.56 15.81 1.51
C VAL A 163 1.40 14.75 2.18
N SER A 164 1.86 15.00 3.41
CA SER A 164 2.29 13.95 4.31
C SER A 164 1.37 13.79 5.51
N VAL A 165 1.06 12.56 5.87
CA VAL A 165 0.25 12.22 7.06
C VAL A 165 1.13 11.43 8.01
N LEU A 166 1.43 12.01 9.17
CA LEU A 166 2.37 11.42 10.13
C LEU A 166 1.78 11.38 11.54
N PRO A 167 2.12 10.35 12.33
CA PRO A 167 1.68 10.27 13.71
C PRO A 167 2.44 11.29 14.56
N LEU A 168 1.71 12.03 15.40
CA LEU A 168 2.24 13.08 16.27
C LEU A 168 2.02 12.73 17.74
N ARG A 169 3.03 13.02 18.57
CA ARG A 169 2.89 12.95 20.03
C ARG A 169 3.17 14.29 20.66
N ASP A 170 2.12 14.94 21.13
CA ASP A 170 2.21 16.16 21.91
C ASP A 170 1.84 15.88 23.38
N GLY A 171 2.80 16.06 24.29
CA GLY A 171 2.60 15.75 25.71
C GLY A 171 2.13 14.31 25.96
N ARG A 172 0.88 14.18 26.42
CA ARG A 172 0.15 12.91 26.67
C ARG A 172 -0.84 12.55 25.55
N THR A 173 -1.00 13.42 24.57
CA THR A 173 -1.88 13.26 23.42
C THR A 173 -1.12 12.53 22.32
N TYR A 174 -1.78 11.53 21.73
CA TYR A 174 -1.35 10.85 20.52
C TYR A 174 -2.32 11.28 19.44
N THR A 175 -1.84 11.96 18.42
CA THR A 175 -2.66 12.46 17.33
C THR A 175 -1.92 12.26 16.01
N TYR A 176 -2.32 12.97 14.98
CA TYR A 176 -1.69 12.98 13.67
C TYR A 176 -1.43 14.42 13.23
N GLU A 177 -0.56 14.55 12.24
CA GLU A 177 -0.17 15.79 11.61
C GLU A 177 -0.29 15.62 10.11
N VAL A 178 -0.85 16.62 9.44
CA VAL A 178 -1.03 16.67 8.00
C VAL A 178 -0.25 17.86 7.47
N ASP A 179 0.86 17.61 6.77
CA ASP A 179 1.67 18.65 6.15
C ASP A 179 1.37 18.72 4.65
N TYR A 180 1.06 19.91 4.15
CA TYR A 180 0.95 20.18 2.73
C TYR A 180 2.20 20.87 2.21
N PHE A 181 2.68 20.39 1.06
CA PHE A 181 3.84 20.95 0.35
C PHE A 181 3.44 21.29 -1.09
N SER A 182 3.42 22.57 -1.43
CA SER A 182 3.13 22.97 -2.81
C SER A 182 4.30 22.65 -3.74
N SER A 183 3.96 22.16 -4.93
CA SER A 183 4.91 21.97 -6.04
C SER A 183 4.92 23.15 -7.02
N ALA A 184 3.88 23.98 -7.03
CA ALA A 184 3.76 25.15 -7.91
C ALA A 184 4.40 26.43 -7.32
N SER A 185 4.45 26.55 -6.00
CA SER A 185 5.02 27.71 -5.30
C SER A 185 5.71 27.27 -4.01
N LYS A 186 6.59 28.10 -3.44
CA LYS A 186 7.23 27.83 -2.15
C LYS A 186 6.24 28.09 -0.99
N ARG A 187 5.20 27.28 -0.89
CA ARG A 187 4.14 27.36 0.13
C ARG A 187 3.96 26.01 0.81
N GLN A 188 3.87 26.06 2.13
CA GLN A 188 3.55 24.90 2.97
C GLN A 188 2.60 25.32 4.09
N TRP A 189 1.88 24.36 4.63
CA TRP A 189 1.12 24.53 5.87
C TRP A 189 0.97 23.18 6.56
N THR A 190 0.68 23.23 7.85
CA THR A 190 0.50 22.06 8.70
C THR A 190 -0.88 22.15 9.36
N TYR A 191 -1.60 21.04 9.36
CA TYR A 191 -2.82 20.86 10.14
C TYR A 191 -2.54 19.84 11.26
N ILE A 192 -2.79 20.27 12.49
CA ILE A 192 -2.81 19.42 13.68
C ILE A 192 -4.22 19.58 14.25
N PRO A 193 -4.97 18.49 14.49
CA PRO A 193 -6.28 18.57 15.13
C PRO A 193 -6.17 19.28 16.48
N SER A 194 -6.93 20.36 16.65
CA SER A 194 -6.97 21.14 17.89
C SER A 194 -8.30 21.00 18.64
N ASP A 195 -9.30 20.41 17.98
CA ASP A 195 -10.68 20.28 18.44
C ASP A 195 -11.05 18.84 18.83
N ASP A 196 -10.11 17.91 18.77
CA ASP A 196 -10.33 16.54 19.24
C ASP A 196 -10.36 16.50 20.78
N GLU A 197 -11.50 16.12 21.36
CA GLU A 197 -11.62 15.86 22.79
C GLU A 197 -10.85 14.58 23.19
N GLU A 198 -10.68 13.66 22.24
CA GLU A 198 -9.98 12.39 22.43
C GLU A 198 -8.47 12.55 22.51
N ARG A 199 -7.86 11.90 23.51
CA ARG A 199 -6.40 11.90 23.71
C ARG A 199 -5.63 11.04 22.71
N PHE A 200 -6.32 10.22 21.93
CA PHE A 200 -5.71 9.25 21.01
C PHE A 200 -6.47 9.26 19.68
N ALA A 201 -5.87 9.86 18.67
CA ALA A 201 -6.31 9.81 17.29
C ALA A 201 -5.20 9.22 16.41
N ASN A 202 -5.58 8.38 15.45
CA ASN A 202 -4.70 7.91 14.39
C ASN A 202 -5.39 8.11 13.06
N ALA A 203 -4.69 8.74 12.12
CA ALA A 203 -5.21 9.00 10.79
C ALA A 203 -4.55 8.08 9.76
N GLU A 204 -5.36 7.61 8.82
CA GLU A 204 -4.95 6.91 7.62
C GLU A 204 -5.43 7.71 6.40
N TYR A 205 -4.56 7.91 5.42
CA TYR A 205 -4.94 8.54 4.16
C TYR A 205 -5.74 7.56 3.29
N LEU A 206 -6.94 7.95 2.89
CA LEU A 206 -7.77 7.15 1.99
C LEU A 206 -7.66 7.61 0.53
N GLY A 207 -7.39 8.89 0.30
CA GLY A 207 -7.31 9.49 -1.03
C GLY A 207 -7.53 11.00 -1.02
N SER A 208 -7.67 11.57 -2.21
CA SER A 208 -7.88 13.01 -2.40
C SER A 208 -8.86 13.31 -3.53
N THR A 209 -9.40 14.53 -3.52
CA THR A 209 -10.10 15.16 -4.64
C THR A 209 -9.28 16.37 -5.12
N ASP A 210 -9.82 17.13 -6.08
CA ASP A 210 -9.19 18.37 -6.57
C ASP A 210 -9.04 19.47 -5.49
N SER A 211 -9.64 19.29 -4.31
CA SER A 211 -9.52 20.25 -3.21
C SER A 211 -9.43 19.66 -1.81
N LEU A 212 -9.67 18.36 -1.62
CA LEU A 212 -9.71 17.70 -0.31
C LEU A 212 -8.66 16.61 -0.16
N ILE A 213 -8.07 16.55 1.03
CA ILE A 213 -7.43 15.35 1.58
C ILE A 213 -8.52 14.59 2.36
N ILE A 214 -8.66 13.30 2.13
CA ILE A 214 -9.65 12.45 2.80
C ILE A 214 -8.94 11.42 3.68
N LEU A 215 -9.28 11.41 4.97
CA LEU A 215 -8.67 10.55 5.98
C LEU A 215 -9.73 9.68 6.66
N GLU A 216 -9.36 8.45 7.00
CA GLU A 216 -9.97 7.72 8.10
C GLU A 216 -9.28 8.15 9.39
N VAL A 217 -10.05 8.45 10.44
CA VAL A 217 -9.51 8.83 11.75
C VAL A 217 -10.12 7.98 12.84
N MET A 218 -9.31 7.12 13.44
CA MET A 218 -9.69 6.32 14.60
C MET A 218 -9.44 7.09 15.89
N LYS A 219 -10.50 7.40 16.64
CA LYS A 219 -10.45 8.20 17.88
C LYS A 219 -10.81 7.37 19.12
N ARG A 220 -10.11 7.61 20.23
CA ARG A 220 -10.43 7.03 21.56
C ARG A 220 -9.96 7.91 22.72
N ASN A 221 -10.77 7.96 23.78
CA ASN A 221 -10.49 8.79 24.96
C ASN A 221 -9.30 8.32 25.83
N LYS A 222 -9.04 7.00 25.87
CA LYS A 222 -7.96 6.39 26.67
C LYS A 222 -7.28 5.30 25.85
N LEU A 223 -5.97 5.10 26.03
CA LEU A 223 -5.19 4.06 25.32
C LEU A 223 -5.79 2.66 25.47
N MET A 224 -6.29 2.35 26.67
CA MET A 224 -6.92 1.07 27.03
C MET A 224 -8.46 1.12 26.93
N SER A 225 -9.05 2.20 26.41
CA SER A 225 -10.49 2.27 26.18
C SER A 225 -10.88 1.16 25.21
N GLY A 226 -11.95 0.44 25.56
CA GLY A 226 -12.58 -0.47 24.61
C GLY A 226 -13.24 0.28 23.48
N LYS A 227 -13.89 1.42 23.77
CA LYS A 227 -14.67 2.20 22.79
C LYS A 227 -13.71 3.02 21.91
N THR A 228 -13.78 2.76 20.61
CA THR A 228 -13.10 3.49 19.53
C THR A 228 -14.16 3.90 18.52
N THR A 229 -14.08 5.11 17.99
CA THR A 229 -14.93 5.59 16.89
C THR A 229 -14.09 5.73 15.63
N SER A 230 -14.70 5.51 14.47
CA SER A 230 -14.06 5.68 13.16
C SER A 230 -14.72 6.85 12.46
N HIS A 231 -13.92 7.84 12.09
CA HIS A 231 -14.38 9.07 11.47
C HIS A 231 -13.92 9.16 10.02
N LEU A 232 -14.73 9.77 9.15
CA LEU A 232 -14.27 10.25 7.84
C LEU A 232 -14.02 11.75 7.93
N VAL A 233 -12.77 12.16 7.72
CA VAL A 233 -12.34 13.55 7.84
C VAL A 233 -11.92 14.09 6.48
N GLY A 234 -12.52 15.22 6.09
CA GLY A 234 -12.18 15.95 4.87
C GLY A 234 -11.49 17.26 5.20
N ILE A 235 -10.26 17.44 4.71
CA ILE A 235 -9.49 18.68 4.90
C ILE A 235 -9.30 19.35 3.54
N ASN A 236 -9.81 20.57 3.39
CA ASN A 236 -9.59 21.33 2.18
C ASN A 236 -8.17 21.91 2.18
N PHE A 237 -7.32 21.41 1.29
CA PHE A 237 -5.90 21.77 1.31
C PHE A 237 -5.61 23.15 0.67
N VAL A 238 -6.60 23.74 0.00
CA VAL A 238 -6.52 25.10 -0.55
C VAL A 238 -6.85 26.13 0.54
N THR A 239 -7.95 25.92 1.27
CA THR A 239 -8.42 26.84 2.34
C THR A 239 -7.83 26.52 3.71
N LYS A 240 -7.18 25.35 3.85
CA LYS A 240 -6.53 24.84 5.08
C LYS A 240 -7.52 24.50 6.20
N LYS A 241 -8.79 24.27 5.87
CA LYS A 241 -9.87 24.06 6.84
C LYS A 241 -10.39 22.63 6.76
N LYS A 242 -10.72 22.06 7.93
CA LYS A 242 -11.57 20.88 8.02
C LYS A 242 -12.96 21.23 7.48
N VAL A 243 -13.41 20.48 6.48
CA VAL A 243 -14.73 20.66 5.83
C VAL A 243 -15.77 19.82 6.54
N PHE A 244 -15.44 18.56 6.83
CA PHE A 244 -16.30 17.63 7.56
C PHE A 244 -15.50 16.67 8.44
N ASP A 245 -16.17 16.16 9.46
CA ASP A 245 -15.71 15.14 10.41
C ASP A 245 -16.93 14.28 10.77
N LEU A 246 -17.08 13.13 10.10
CA LEU A 246 -18.29 12.32 10.16
C LEU A 246 -18.05 11.07 11.01
N ASP A 247 -18.82 10.92 12.09
CA ASP A 247 -18.73 9.78 13.04
C ASP A 247 -19.84 8.73 12.86
N TRP A 248 -20.83 9.04 12.02
CA TRP A 248 -21.97 8.18 11.68
C TRP A 248 -22.91 7.84 12.84
N GLU A 249 -22.79 8.48 14.00
CA GLU A 249 -23.60 8.15 15.18
C GLU A 249 -25.10 8.44 14.95
N ASP A 250 -25.43 9.45 14.14
CA ASP A 250 -26.81 9.77 13.76
C ASP A 250 -27.34 8.95 12.57
N ASP A 251 -26.51 8.09 12.00
CA ASP A 251 -26.90 7.21 10.89
C ASP A 251 -27.56 5.92 11.39
N LYS A 252 -28.21 5.19 10.48
CA LYS A 252 -28.77 3.85 10.74
C LYS A 252 -27.69 2.86 11.17
N PHE A 253 -26.50 2.98 10.60
CA PHE A 253 -25.36 2.11 10.82
C PHE A 253 -24.09 2.93 10.96
N LEU A 254 -23.18 2.49 11.82
CA LEU A 254 -21.83 3.05 11.90
C LEU A 254 -21.03 2.58 10.68
N LEU A 255 -20.26 3.47 10.07
CA LEU A 255 -19.37 3.13 8.97
C LEU A 255 -17.92 3.23 9.43
N MET A 256 -17.12 2.23 9.08
CA MET A 256 -15.67 2.27 9.20
C MET A 256 -15.08 2.33 7.79
N PRO A 257 -14.79 3.54 7.28
CA PRO A 257 -14.31 3.72 5.91
C PRO A 257 -12.94 3.06 5.74
N SER A 258 -12.68 2.58 4.53
CA SER A 258 -11.46 1.83 4.21
C SER A 258 -10.87 2.17 2.85
N ASN A 259 -11.71 2.64 1.91
CA ASN A 259 -11.31 2.96 0.56
C ASN A 259 -12.17 4.11 0.04
N ILE A 260 -11.58 4.96 -0.80
CA ILE A 260 -12.32 5.94 -1.59
C ILE A 260 -11.96 5.87 -3.07
N VAL A 261 -12.92 6.25 -3.92
CA VAL A 261 -12.72 6.46 -5.36
C VAL A 261 -13.41 7.75 -5.77
N THR A 262 -12.73 8.63 -6.50
CA THR A 262 -13.35 9.81 -7.09
C THR A 262 -14.07 9.46 -8.38
N ILE A 263 -15.27 10.00 -8.56
CA ILE A 263 -16.04 9.79 -9.79
C ILE A 263 -15.51 10.77 -10.84
N LYS A 264 -14.87 10.26 -11.90
CA LYS A 264 -14.29 11.10 -12.96
C LYS A 264 -15.33 12.07 -13.53
N GLY A 265 -14.95 13.35 -13.63
CA GLY A 265 -15.81 14.42 -14.15
C GLY A 265 -16.90 14.89 -13.18
N SER A 266 -16.84 14.47 -11.92
CA SER A 266 -17.74 14.89 -10.84
C SER A 266 -16.94 15.33 -9.62
N ASP A 267 -17.53 16.16 -8.78
CA ASP A 267 -17.08 16.49 -7.42
C ASP A 267 -17.42 15.39 -6.39
N LYS A 268 -17.93 14.25 -6.86
CA LYS A 268 -18.41 13.15 -6.03
C LYS A 268 -17.33 12.11 -5.78
N MET A 269 -17.46 11.45 -4.64
CA MET A 269 -16.64 10.32 -4.27
C MET A 269 -17.51 9.14 -3.81
N LEU A 270 -16.99 7.94 -4.02
CA LEU A 270 -17.48 6.72 -3.42
C LEU A 270 -16.62 6.38 -2.20
N VAL A 271 -17.26 6.13 -1.07
CA VAL A 271 -16.63 5.69 0.17
C VAL A 271 -17.08 4.28 0.47
N MET A 272 -16.14 3.34 0.56
CA MET A 272 -16.42 1.97 0.98
C MET A 272 -15.89 1.70 2.37
N GLY A 273 -16.69 1.02 3.17
CA GLY A 273 -16.33 0.62 4.51
C GLY A 273 -17.10 -0.59 5.02
N SER A 274 -16.62 -1.18 6.10
CA SER A 274 -17.43 -2.12 6.87
C SER A 274 -18.50 -1.34 7.64
N TYR A 275 -19.72 -1.85 7.71
CA TYR A 275 -20.79 -1.22 8.50
C TYR A 275 -21.22 -2.08 9.69
N PHE A 276 -21.62 -1.41 10.77
CA PHE A 276 -21.95 -2.00 12.07
C PHE A 276 -23.29 -1.44 12.57
N ASN A 277 -23.92 -2.13 13.54
CA ASN A 277 -25.11 -1.55 14.17
C ASN A 277 -24.74 -0.30 14.96
N LYS A 278 -25.73 0.58 15.16
CA LYS A 278 -25.58 1.70 16.09
C LYS A 278 -25.23 1.19 17.50
N GLY A 279 -24.23 1.80 18.13
CA GLY A 279 -23.73 1.41 19.45
C GLY A 279 -22.74 0.25 19.46
N ASP A 280 -22.53 -0.45 18.33
CA ASP A 280 -21.47 -1.45 18.22
C ASP A 280 -20.10 -0.77 18.39
N ASN A 281 -19.17 -1.49 18.99
CA ASN A 281 -17.78 -1.09 19.07
C ASN A 281 -17.05 -1.57 17.81
N VAL A 282 -16.80 -0.67 16.86
CA VAL A 282 -16.13 -0.99 15.58
C VAL A 282 -14.77 -1.68 15.75
N ALA A 283 -14.11 -1.48 16.90
CA ALA A 283 -12.84 -2.13 17.21
C ALA A 283 -12.98 -3.53 17.83
N LYS A 284 -14.18 -4.04 18.12
CA LYS A 284 -14.39 -5.36 18.77
C LYS A 284 -15.49 -6.19 18.13
N ASP A 285 -16.59 -5.56 17.76
CA ASP A 285 -17.77 -6.24 17.25
C ASP A 285 -17.59 -6.63 15.78
N HIS A 286 -18.47 -7.50 15.30
CA HIS A 286 -18.42 -7.98 13.93
C HIS A 286 -19.24 -7.08 13.01
N SER A 287 -18.67 -6.68 11.88
CA SER A 287 -19.41 -5.94 10.85
C SER A 287 -20.55 -6.78 10.28
N LYS A 288 -21.57 -6.10 9.76
CA LYS A 288 -22.72 -6.72 9.11
C LYS A 288 -22.52 -6.94 7.62
N GLY A 289 -21.55 -6.25 7.02
CA GLY A 289 -21.26 -6.29 5.60
C GLY A 289 -20.35 -5.15 5.17
N LEU A 290 -20.30 -4.90 3.87
CA LEU A 290 -19.70 -3.72 3.27
C LEU A 290 -20.78 -2.73 2.83
N ALA A 291 -20.52 -1.45 3.06
CA ALA A 291 -21.34 -0.36 2.54
C ALA A 291 -20.54 0.45 1.53
N ILE A 292 -21.24 0.99 0.53
CA ILE A 292 -20.72 1.96 -0.44
C ILE A 292 -21.61 3.19 -0.37
N TYR A 293 -21.03 4.31 0.02
CA TYR A 293 -21.69 5.61 0.12
C TYR A 293 -21.23 6.49 -1.04
N GLU A 294 -22.18 7.11 -1.74
CA GLU A 294 -21.87 8.19 -2.69
C GLU A 294 -21.99 9.52 -1.94
N MET A 295 -20.96 10.33 -2.00
CA MET A 295 -20.84 11.58 -1.24
C MET A 295 -20.36 12.72 -2.12
N ASP A 296 -20.75 13.94 -1.78
CA ASP A 296 -20.21 15.16 -2.39
C ASP A 296 -18.97 15.70 -1.65
N GLY A 297 -18.39 16.78 -2.19
CA GLY A 297 -17.24 17.46 -1.58
C GLY A 297 -17.52 18.20 -0.28
N GLN A 298 -18.77 18.27 0.19
CA GLN A 298 -19.14 18.86 1.49
C GLN A 298 -19.39 17.79 2.55
N GLY A 299 -19.25 16.51 2.20
CA GLY A 299 -19.52 15.39 3.09
C GLY A 299 -21.01 15.02 3.17
N GLN A 300 -21.86 15.56 2.30
CA GLN A 300 -23.25 15.14 2.22
C GLN A 300 -23.33 13.76 1.56
N VAL A 301 -24.02 12.84 2.23
CA VAL A 301 -24.27 11.50 1.67
C VAL A 301 -25.47 11.55 0.73
N LEU A 302 -25.24 11.30 -0.55
CA LEU A 302 -26.22 11.32 -1.62
C LEU A 302 -26.92 9.96 -1.79
N ASN A 303 -26.18 8.88 -1.60
CA ASN A 303 -26.70 7.51 -1.68
C ASN A 303 -25.97 6.57 -0.70
N LYS A 304 -26.69 5.58 -0.18
CA LYS A 304 -26.15 4.55 0.72
C LYS A 304 -26.55 3.16 0.22
N THR A 305 -25.56 2.33 -0.05
CA THR A 305 -25.79 0.94 -0.45
C THR A 305 -25.14 -0.02 0.52
N TYR A 306 -25.91 -0.97 1.05
CA TYR A 306 -25.43 -1.98 1.99
C TYR A 306 -25.41 -3.36 1.35
N ASN A 307 -24.32 -4.10 1.52
CA ASN A 307 -24.12 -5.47 1.06
C ASN A 307 -23.75 -6.33 2.27
N SER A 308 -24.72 -7.04 2.81
CA SER A 308 -24.60 -7.82 4.04
C SER A 308 -23.84 -9.13 3.84
N TRP A 309 -23.08 -9.55 4.85
CA TRP A 309 -22.38 -10.83 4.85
C TRP A 309 -23.32 -12.03 4.73
N ALA A 310 -24.48 -11.95 5.37
CA ALA A 310 -25.43 -13.05 5.45
C ALA A 310 -26.29 -13.21 4.19
N LEU A 311 -26.78 -12.11 3.61
CA LEU A 311 -27.75 -12.17 2.52
C LEU A 311 -27.12 -11.95 1.16
N ASP A 312 -26.23 -10.96 1.04
CA ASP A 312 -25.68 -10.55 -0.25
C ASP A 312 -24.44 -11.39 -0.56
N PHE A 313 -23.45 -11.38 0.33
CA PHE A 313 -22.25 -12.22 0.17
C PHE A 313 -22.53 -13.71 0.30
N GLY A 314 -23.47 -14.10 1.17
CA GLY A 314 -23.84 -15.50 1.39
C GLY A 314 -24.37 -16.23 0.14
N ARG A 315 -24.74 -15.50 -0.92
CA ARG A 315 -25.13 -16.06 -2.22
C ARG A 315 -23.95 -16.46 -3.11
N HIS A 316 -22.79 -15.88 -2.85
CA HIS A 316 -21.58 -16.04 -3.69
C HIS A 316 -20.43 -16.70 -2.93
N LEU A 317 -20.36 -16.49 -1.62
CA LEU A 317 -19.33 -16.99 -0.73
C LEU A 317 -19.98 -17.74 0.45
N PRO A 318 -19.34 -18.79 0.98
CA PRO A 318 -19.81 -19.49 2.18
C PRO A 318 -19.53 -18.66 3.44
N SER A 319 -20.21 -17.52 3.59
CA SER A 319 -20.04 -16.56 4.69
C SER A 319 -21.01 -16.79 5.85
N THR A 320 -20.52 -16.54 7.06
CA THR A 320 -21.31 -16.48 8.28
C THR A 320 -21.88 -15.07 8.51
N THR A 321 -22.87 -14.96 9.39
CA THR A 321 -23.44 -13.67 9.81
C THR A 321 -22.44 -12.74 10.51
N LYS A 322 -21.29 -13.27 10.95
CA LYS A 322 -20.18 -12.54 11.57
C LYS A 322 -19.12 -12.07 10.57
N GLY A 323 -19.34 -12.26 9.27
CA GLY A 323 -18.41 -11.86 8.21
C GLY A 323 -17.22 -12.79 8.01
N LYS A 324 -17.22 -13.98 8.63
CA LYS A 324 -16.22 -15.02 8.36
C LYS A 324 -16.66 -15.86 7.16
N ILE A 325 -15.84 -15.94 6.13
CA ILE A 325 -15.99 -16.81 4.95
C ILE A 325 -15.27 -18.13 5.23
N ASP A 326 -15.88 -19.26 4.86
CA ASP A 326 -15.25 -20.57 5.03
C ASP A 326 -13.91 -20.65 4.28
N LYS A 327 -12.91 -21.26 4.93
CA LYS A 327 -11.48 -21.32 4.54
C LYS A 327 -10.76 -19.96 4.40
N VAL A 328 -11.39 -18.91 3.92
CA VAL A 328 -10.79 -17.57 3.72
C VAL A 328 -10.68 -16.78 5.03
N GLY A 329 -11.60 -16.96 5.99
CA GLY A 329 -11.61 -16.17 7.22
C GLY A 329 -12.28 -14.81 7.07
N PHE A 330 -11.70 -13.76 7.64
CA PHE A 330 -12.19 -12.39 7.53
C PHE A 330 -11.51 -11.68 6.37
N LEU A 331 -12.16 -10.68 5.77
CA LEU A 331 -11.61 -9.94 4.63
C LEU A 331 -11.04 -8.59 5.05
N TYR A 332 -9.84 -8.31 4.58
CA TYR A 332 -9.31 -6.95 4.49
C TYR A 332 -9.46 -6.45 3.05
N ILE A 333 -9.96 -5.23 2.84
CA ILE A 333 -10.18 -4.67 1.49
C ILE A 333 -8.99 -3.79 1.11
N HIS A 334 -8.25 -4.23 0.09
CA HIS A 334 -7.03 -3.57 -0.39
C HIS A 334 -7.31 -2.43 -1.36
N LYS A 335 -8.26 -2.61 -2.28
CA LYS A 335 -8.45 -1.67 -3.38
C LYS A 335 -9.87 -1.70 -3.92
N MET A 336 -10.39 -0.52 -4.25
CA MET A 336 -11.53 -0.35 -5.15
C MET A 336 -11.08 0.08 -6.53
N ILE A 337 -11.73 -0.47 -7.55
CA ILE A 337 -11.43 -0.21 -8.96
C ILE A 337 -12.74 0.12 -9.68
N GLN A 338 -12.82 1.31 -10.26
CA GLN A 338 -13.92 1.70 -11.13
C GLN A 338 -13.56 1.39 -12.58
N ALA A 339 -14.34 0.52 -13.21
CA ALA A 339 -14.23 0.16 -14.61
C ALA A 339 -15.33 0.87 -15.44
N PRO A 340 -15.23 0.86 -16.79
CA PRO A 340 -16.22 1.49 -17.65
C PRO A 340 -17.64 0.95 -17.43
N GLY A 341 -18.65 1.79 -17.71
CA GLY A 341 -20.06 1.42 -17.58
C GLY A 341 -20.57 1.35 -16.14
N GLY A 342 -19.85 1.93 -15.17
CA GLY A 342 -20.26 1.95 -13.76
C GLY A 342 -20.00 0.64 -13.01
N LYS A 343 -19.36 -0.34 -13.65
CA LYS A 343 -18.94 -1.58 -12.99
C LYS A 343 -17.83 -1.27 -11.99
N MET A 344 -17.97 -1.81 -10.79
CA MET A 344 -17.02 -1.61 -9.72
C MET A 344 -16.45 -2.96 -9.27
N PHE A 345 -15.16 -2.98 -8.94
CA PHE A 345 -14.51 -4.12 -8.34
C PHE A 345 -13.92 -3.73 -6.99
N ALA A 346 -13.91 -4.66 -6.05
CA ALA A 346 -13.09 -4.57 -4.85
C ALA A 346 -12.21 -5.81 -4.74
N VAL A 347 -10.96 -5.58 -4.34
CA VAL A 347 -9.97 -6.63 -4.08
C VAL A 347 -9.81 -6.73 -2.58
N GLY A 348 -10.07 -7.91 -2.03
CA GLY A 348 -9.81 -8.21 -0.63
C GLY A 348 -8.91 -9.43 -0.46
N GLU A 349 -8.29 -9.54 0.71
CA GLU A 349 -7.49 -10.69 1.10
C GLU A 349 -7.98 -11.24 2.44
N GLY A 350 -8.10 -12.57 2.50
CA GLY A 350 -8.55 -13.27 3.69
C GLY A 350 -7.48 -13.35 4.76
N TYR A 351 -7.88 -13.28 6.02
CA TYR A 351 -7.01 -13.56 7.16
C TYR A 351 -7.77 -14.30 8.27
N LYS A 352 -7.06 -15.15 9.01
CA LYS A 352 -7.64 -15.92 10.12
C LYS A 352 -6.61 -16.33 11.15
N ARG A 353 -7.09 -16.69 12.34
CA ARG A 353 -6.31 -17.42 13.34
C ARG A 353 -6.15 -18.88 12.94
N LYS A 354 -4.96 -19.44 13.16
CA LYS A 354 -4.64 -20.85 12.98
C LYS A 354 -3.87 -21.36 14.19
N ALA A 355 -4.04 -22.62 14.57
CA ALA A 355 -3.28 -23.21 15.67
C ALA A 355 -1.76 -23.18 15.36
N SER A 356 -0.96 -22.78 16.34
CA SER A 356 0.51 -22.79 16.25
C SER A 356 1.05 -24.06 16.89
N ALA A 357 1.47 -25.04 16.08
CA ALA A 357 2.02 -26.30 16.61
C ALA A 357 3.27 -26.07 17.48
N GLY A 358 4.15 -25.15 17.08
CA GLY A 358 5.30 -24.74 17.88
C GLY A 358 4.91 -24.01 19.17
N GLY A 359 3.90 -23.13 19.11
CA GLY A 359 3.35 -22.45 20.30
C GLY A 359 2.75 -23.43 21.30
N ILE A 360 1.96 -24.40 20.82
CA ILE A 360 1.37 -25.45 21.66
C ILE A 360 2.46 -26.32 22.31
N ALA A 361 3.46 -26.77 21.55
CA ALA A 361 4.55 -27.59 22.07
C ALA A 361 5.38 -26.83 23.13
N LEU A 362 5.70 -25.56 22.87
CA LEU A 362 6.46 -24.73 23.81
C LEU A 362 5.66 -24.41 25.08
N THR A 363 4.35 -24.15 24.96
CA THR A 363 3.47 -23.98 26.12
C THR A 363 3.38 -25.27 26.96
N ALA A 364 3.28 -26.44 26.32
CA ALA A 364 3.28 -27.73 27.02
C ALA A 364 4.61 -28.01 27.73
N LEU A 365 5.75 -27.70 27.10
CA LEU A 365 7.08 -27.83 27.71
C LEU A 365 7.28 -26.88 28.90
N ASN A 366 6.83 -25.62 28.77
CA ASN A 366 6.91 -24.65 29.87
C ASN A 366 6.03 -25.09 31.06
N ALA A 367 4.82 -25.56 30.79
CA ALA A 367 3.94 -26.10 31.82
C ALA A 367 4.56 -27.32 32.53
N ALA A 368 5.22 -28.21 31.79
CA ALA A 368 5.95 -29.36 32.34
C ALA A 368 7.18 -28.95 33.17
N ALA A 369 7.82 -27.82 32.85
CA ALA A 369 8.94 -27.24 33.60
C ALA A 369 8.50 -26.40 34.82
N GLY A 370 7.21 -26.41 35.18
CA GLY A 370 6.68 -25.65 36.33
C GLY A 370 6.53 -24.14 36.06
N GLY A 371 6.72 -23.69 34.82
CA GLY A 371 6.61 -22.29 34.43
C GLY A 371 5.34 -22.02 33.62
N TYR A 372 4.41 -21.22 34.17
CA TYR A 372 3.31 -20.68 33.37
C TYR A 372 3.74 -19.32 32.80
N ASN A 373 4.21 -19.31 31.55
CA ASN A 373 4.61 -18.08 30.87
C ASN A 373 3.57 -17.72 29.82
N GLY A 374 2.68 -16.78 30.12
CA GLY A 374 1.62 -16.27 29.21
C GLY A 374 2.14 -15.52 27.98
N ALA A 375 3.43 -15.61 27.68
CA ALA A 375 4.10 -14.94 26.56
C ALA A 375 4.11 -15.78 25.26
N VAL A 376 3.84 -17.09 25.33
CA VAL A 376 3.82 -17.99 24.17
C VAL A 376 2.38 -18.20 23.70
N GLY A 377 2.00 -17.52 22.61
CA GLY A 377 0.68 -17.68 21.99
C GLY A 377 0.50 -19.07 21.38
N VAL A 378 -0.68 -19.68 21.58
CA VAL A 378 -1.03 -20.99 20.98
C VAL A 378 -1.66 -20.85 19.60
N THR A 379 -1.97 -19.62 19.17
CA THR A 379 -2.41 -19.32 17.81
C THR A 379 -1.40 -18.45 17.07
N LYS A 380 -1.44 -18.53 15.75
CA LYS A 380 -0.78 -17.61 14.81
C LYS A 380 -1.82 -17.01 13.89
N ILE A 381 -1.51 -15.86 13.30
CA ILE A 381 -2.32 -15.30 12.22
C ILE A 381 -1.75 -15.76 10.89
N VAL A 382 -2.64 -16.08 9.96
CA VAL A 382 -2.28 -16.35 8.57
C VAL A 382 -3.11 -15.45 7.67
N THR A 383 -2.49 -14.93 6.62
CA THR A 383 -3.19 -14.44 5.43
C THR A 383 -3.46 -15.62 4.51
N THR A 384 -4.56 -15.57 3.76
CA THR A 384 -5.18 -16.72 3.08
C THR A 384 -5.58 -16.31 1.67
N ASP A 385 -6.72 -16.72 1.12
CA ASP A 385 -7.07 -16.49 -0.28
C ASP A 385 -7.36 -15.02 -0.62
N LEU A 386 -7.15 -14.66 -1.89
CA LEU A 386 -7.65 -13.41 -2.44
C LEU A 386 -9.13 -13.55 -2.80
N VAL A 387 -9.89 -12.47 -2.66
CA VAL A 387 -11.30 -12.40 -3.07
C VAL A 387 -11.50 -11.17 -3.93
N VAL A 388 -11.97 -11.39 -5.16
CA VAL A 388 -12.39 -10.30 -6.05
C VAL A 388 -13.91 -10.22 -6.03
N MET A 389 -14.43 -9.05 -5.69
CA MET A 389 -15.85 -8.76 -5.60
C MET A 389 -16.25 -7.83 -6.75
N GLU A 390 -17.34 -8.15 -7.42
CA GLU A 390 -17.92 -7.34 -8.49
C GLU A 390 -19.21 -6.70 -8.00
N PHE A 391 -19.36 -5.40 -8.21
CA PHE A 391 -20.56 -4.63 -7.90
C PHE A 391 -21.13 -4.04 -9.18
N ASN A 392 -22.46 -3.98 -9.25
CA ASN A 392 -23.17 -3.36 -10.35
C ASN A 392 -23.19 -1.82 -10.26
N ASP A 393 -23.84 -1.19 -11.22
CA ASP A 393 -24.06 0.26 -11.32
C ASP A 393 -24.84 0.87 -10.14
N LYS A 394 -25.50 0.03 -9.33
CA LYS A 394 -26.20 0.42 -8.09
C LYS A 394 -25.39 0.04 -6.84
N TYR A 395 -24.11 -0.26 -6.99
CA TYR A 395 -23.18 -0.62 -5.92
C TYR A 395 -23.60 -1.88 -5.13
N LYS A 396 -24.46 -2.72 -5.72
CA LYS A 396 -24.85 -4.01 -5.15
C LYS A 396 -23.93 -5.11 -5.62
N LEU A 397 -23.55 -6.00 -4.70
CA LEU A 397 -22.72 -7.16 -5.00
C LEU A 397 -23.42 -8.01 -6.07
N ALA A 398 -22.74 -8.22 -7.19
CA ALA A 398 -23.19 -9.01 -8.32
C ALA A 398 -22.46 -10.35 -8.39
N ASN A 399 -21.20 -10.39 -7.97
CA ASN A 399 -20.41 -11.61 -7.92
C ASN A 399 -19.27 -11.48 -6.88
N ALA A 400 -18.78 -12.61 -6.39
CA ALA A 400 -17.53 -12.68 -5.63
C ALA A 400 -16.81 -13.99 -5.94
N THR A 401 -15.50 -13.93 -6.19
CA THR A 401 -14.70 -15.08 -6.60
C THR A 401 -13.46 -15.20 -5.73
N ILE A 402 -13.23 -16.41 -5.21
CA ILE A 402 -12.05 -16.76 -4.41
C ILE A 402 -10.93 -17.20 -5.36
N TYR A 403 -9.75 -16.63 -5.19
CA TYR A 403 -8.52 -17.00 -5.87
C TYR A 403 -7.60 -17.63 -4.83
N GLU A 404 -7.48 -18.96 -4.90
CA GLU A 404 -6.74 -19.74 -3.91
C GLU A 404 -5.26 -19.35 -3.90
N LYS A 405 -4.72 -19.17 -2.70
CA LYS A 405 -3.26 -19.05 -2.50
C LYS A 405 -2.82 -19.84 -1.29
N ARG A 406 -1.51 -19.96 -1.10
CA ARG A 406 -0.98 -20.57 0.11
C ARG A 406 -1.24 -19.66 1.31
N ASP A 407 -1.60 -20.26 2.45
CA ASP A 407 -1.56 -19.55 3.72
C ASP A 407 -0.13 -19.00 3.97
N SER A 408 -0.01 -17.69 4.16
CA SER A 408 1.22 -17.01 4.56
C SER A 408 1.19 -16.72 6.06
N ASP A 409 2.24 -17.11 6.76
CA ASP A 409 2.34 -16.91 8.21
C ASP A 409 2.66 -15.44 8.50
N ALA A 410 1.80 -14.78 9.26
CA ALA A 410 2.06 -13.46 9.81
C ALA A 410 2.43 -13.64 11.29
N GLU A 411 3.73 -13.54 11.60
CA GLU A 411 4.19 -13.61 12.99
C GLU A 411 3.61 -12.43 13.77
N ILE A 412 2.71 -12.73 14.70
CA ILE A 412 2.27 -11.78 15.72
C ILE A 412 2.68 -12.38 17.06
N SER A 413 3.16 -11.54 17.97
CA SER A 413 3.41 -11.93 19.36
C SER A 413 2.15 -12.54 20.01
N GLY A 414 2.30 -13.16 21.19
CA GLY A 414 1.17 -13.73 21.95
C GLY A 414 0.03 -12.74 22.27
N MET A 415 0.22 -11.44 22.00
CA MET A 415 -0.83 -10.41 22.03
C MET A 415 -1.91 -10.60 20.97
N SER A 416 -1.62 -11.35 19.89
CA SER A 416 -2.60 -11.60 18.84
C SER A 416 -3.86 -12.20 19.39
N ASP A 417 -3.79 -13.14 20.35
CA ASP A 417 -4.94 -13.83 20.98
C ASP A 417 -5.98 -12.87 21.58
N TYR A 418 -5.59 -11.63 21.90
CA TYR A 418 -6.46 -10.62 22.54
C TYR A 418 -6.95 -9.52 21.57
N TYR A 419 -6.47 -9.49 20.33
CA TYR A 419 -6.90 -8.51 19.33
C TYR A 419 -8.19 -8.91 18.63
N SER A 420 -9.03 -7.91 18.33
CA SER A 420 -10.18 -8.10 17.46
C SER A 420 -9.75 -8.35 16.02
N GLN A 421 -10.68 -8.81 15.18
CA GLN A 421 -10.39 -9.06 13.78
C GLN A 421 -9.98 -7.79 13.04
N HIS A 422 -10.58 -6.65 13.36
CA HIS A 422 -10.21 -5.39 12.74
C HIS A 422 -8.81 -4.93 13.17
N MET A 423 -8.49 -5.01 14.47
CA MET A 423 -7.13 -4.68 14.95
C MET A 423 -6.07 -5.61 14.35
N ILE A 424 -6.40 -6.89 14.13
CA ILE A 424 -5.53 -7.81 13.41
C ILE A 424 -5.32 -7.32 11.97
N ALA A 425 -6.38 -6.97 11.24
CA ALA A 425 -6.24 -6.48 9.86
C ALA A 425 -5.38 -5.22 9.77
N MET A 426 -5.61 -4.23 10.65
CA MET A 426 -4.77 -3.03 10.70
C MET A 426 -3.31 -3.36 11.01
N TYR A 427 -3.07 -4.30 11.93
CA TYR A 427 -1.71 -4.75 12.23
C TYR A 427 -1.06 -5.44 11.02
N LEU A 428 -1.76 -6.38 10.39
CA LEU A 428 -1.28 -7.11 9.21
C LEU A 428 -0.96 -6.17 8.05
N LYS A 429 -1.83 -5.18 7.82
CA LYS A 429 -1.61 -4.12 6.84
C LYS A 429 -0.37 -3.33 7.18
N GLY A 430 -0.28 -2.85 8.43
CA GLY A 430 0.90 -2.15 8.94
C GLY A 430 2.16 -2.92 8.58
N VAL A 431 2.29 -4.17 9.04
CA VAL A 431 3.50 -4.99 8.84
C VAL A 431 3.66 -5.58 7.43
N GLY A 432 2.86 -5.18 6.45
CA GLY A 432 2.95 -5.69 5.09
C GLY A 432 2.85 -7.22 5.01
N ALA A 433 2.03 -7.83 5.86
CA ALA A 433 1.87 -9.30 5.91
C ALA A 433 0.86 -9.84 4.88
N PHE A 434 0.12 -8.95 4.23
CA PHE A 434 -0.73 -9.31 3.10
C PHE A 434 0.12 -9.56 1.86
N ASP A 435 -0.34 -10.47 1.01
CA ASP A 435 0.39 -10.85 -0.20
C ASP A 435 -0.09 -10.05 -1.44
N TYR A 436 -1.22 -9.34 -1.37
CA TYR A 436 -1.57 -8.31 -2.35
C TYR A 436 -0.43 -7.29 -2.45
N GLU A 437 0.07 -7.05 -3.67
CA GLU A 437 1.14 -6.06 -3.89
C GLU A 437 0.59 -4.77 -4.50
N PHE A 438 -0.11 -4.85 -5.65
CA PHE A 438 -0.66 -3.68 -6.32
C PHE A 438 -1.70 -4.03 -7.39
N THR A 439 -2.38 -3.02 -7.92
CA THR A 439 -3.21 -3.13 -9.12
C THR A 439 -2.68 -2.16 -10.16
N THR A 440 -2.47 -2.63 -11.39
CA THR A 440 -2.06 -1.80 -12.55
C THR A 440 -3.06 -1.96 -13.69
N GLY A 441 -3.19 -1.00 -14.59
CA GLY A 441 -4.16 -1.09 -15.68
C GLY A 441 -4.14 0.10 -16.64
N ASP A 442 -5.14 0.10 -17.51
CA ASP A 442 -5.41 1.24 -18.39
C ASP A 442 -5.94 2.42 -17.58
N ALA A 443 -5.86 3.63 -18.13
CA ALA A 443 -6.25 4.85 -17.42
C ALA A 443 -7.74 4.86 -17.01
N ASP A 444 -8.61 4.15 -17.73
CA ASP A 444 -10.03 3.98 -17.45
C ASP A 444 -10.38 2.66 -16.76
N ASN A 445 -9.36 1.82 -16.45
CA ASN A 445 -9.48 0.45 -15.96
C ASN A 445 -10.39 -0.44 -16.82
N SER A 446 -10.51 -0.19 -18.13
CA SER A 446 -11.14 -1.13 -19.06
C SER A 446 -10.44 -2.49 -19.03
N ASN A 447 -9.10 -2.47 -18.91
CA ASN A 447 -8.28 -3.59 -18.52
C ASN A 447 -7.49 -3.24 -17.26
N PHE A 448 -7.42 -4.17 -16.32
CA PHE A 448 -6.57 -4.03 -15.13
C PHE A 448 -6.05 -5.39 -14.69
N THR A 449 -4.99 -5.38 -13.90
CA THR A 449 -4.31 -6.56 -13.39
C THR A 449 -4.10 -6.40 -11.90
N ILE A 450 -4.64 -7.33 -11.13
CA ILE A 450 -4.42 -7.46 -9.69
C ILE A 450 -3.17 -8.31 -9.51
N CYS A 451 -2.19 -7.80 -8.79
CA CYS A 451 -0.90 -8.43 -8.60
C CYS A 451 -0.68 -8.82 -7.14
N TYR A 452 -0.21 -10.04 -6.92
CA TYR A 452 0.02 -10.57 -5.59
C TYR A 452 1.13 -11.61 -5.57
N SER A 453 1.75 -11.79 -4.42
CA SER A 453 2.77 -12.79 -4.22
C SER A 453 2.22 -14.10 -3.69
N ASP A 454 2.91 -15.21 -3.95
CA ASP A 454 2.62 -16.49 -3.31
C ASP A 454 3.91 -17.30 -3.18
N TRP A 455 3.94 -18.27 -2.26
CA TRP A 455 5.03 -19.21 -2.10
C TRP A 455 4.64 -20.61 -2.58
N VAL A 456 5.24 -21.06 -3.69
CA VAL A 456 4.97 -22.38 -4.25
C VAL A 456 5.99 -23.40 -3.74
N LYS A 457 5.51 -24.63 -3.48
CA LYS A 457 6.33 -25.81 -3.16
C LYS A 457 5.91 -26.97 -4.06
N GLY A 458 6.31 -26.90 -5.33
CA GLY A 458 6.12 -27.97 -6.31
C GLY A 458 7.36 -28.86 -6.44
N ALA A 459 7.25 -29.90 -7.26
CA ALA A 459 8.40 -30.72 -7.65
C ALA A 459 9.41 -29.91 -8.49
N ASP A 460 8.92 -29.08 -9.41
CA ASP A 460 9.74 -28.35 -10.38
C ASP A 460 10.24 -26.99 -9.86
N TYR A 461 9.46 -26.34 -8.98
CA TYR A 461 9.80 -25.03 -8.42
C TYR A 461 9.44 -24.93 -6.93
N LYS A 462 10.37 -24.34 -6.17
CA LYS A 462 10.20 -24.00 -4.77
C LYS A 462 10.71 -22.58 -4.54
N GLY A 463 9.81 -21.64 -4.31
CA GLY A 463 10.19 -20.24 -4.15
C GLY A 463 9.01 -19.27 -4.20
N LYS A 464 9.33 -17.98 -4.14
CA LYS A 464 8.38 -16.88 -4.28
C LYS A 464 7.95 -16.78 -5.75
N THR A 465 6.65 -16.70 -5.96
CA THR A 465 6.02 -16.44 -7.25
C THR A 465 5.31 -15.11 -7.20
N PHE A 466 5.25 -14.45 -8.36
CA PHE A 466 4.44 -13.26 -8.57
C PHE A 466 3.27 -13.64 -9.46
N ASN A 467 2.06 -13.52 -8.95
CA ASN A 467 0.82 -13.96 -9.58
C ASN A 467 0.01 -12.74 -10.00
N THR A 468 -0.76 -12.91 -11.07
CA THR A 468 -1.58 -11.85 -11.64
C THR A 468 -2.98 -12.35 -11.97
N LEU A 469 -3.98 -11.51 -11.70
CA LEU A 469 -5.37 -11.69 -12.15
C LEU A 469 -5.70 -10.54 -13.11
N ARG A 470 -5.65 -10.83 -14.41
CA ARG A 470 -5.88 -9.84 -15.47
C ARG A 470 -7.35 -9.84 -15.87
N TYR A 471 -8.03 -8.73 -15.64
CA TYR A 471 -9.35 -8.45 -16.19
C TYR A 471 -9.23 -7.85 -17.59
N ASN A 472 -9.93 -8.44 -18.57
CA ASN A 472 -9.88 -8.02 -19.97
C ASN A 472 -11.17 -7.31 -20.45
N GLY A 473 -11.93 -6.72 -19.52
CA GLY A 473 -13.25 -6.17 -19.80
C GLY A 473 -14.40 -7.17 -19.65
N THR A 474 -14.13 -8.48 -19.66
CA THR A 474 -15.17 -9.52 -19.57
C THR A 474 -14.92 -10.55 -18.48
N ARG A 475 -13.69 -11.06 -18.36
CA ARG A 475 -13.31 -12.11 -17.42
C ARG A 475 -11.91 -11.89 -16.86
N PHE A 476 -11.61 -12.60 -15.78
CA PHE A 476 -10.26 -12.70 -15.24
C PHE A 476 -9.48 -13.84 -15.90
N MET A 477 -8.22 -13.61 -16.16
CA MET A 477 -7.22 -14.60 -16.57
C MET A 477 -6.09 -14.59 -15.54
N GLN A 478 -5.55 -15.77 -15.23
CA GLN A 478 -4.46 -15.90 -14.28
C GLN A 478 -3.15 -16.14 -15.00
N ASP A 479 -2.08 -15.50 -14.53
CA ASP A 479 -0.72 -15.78 -14.95
C ASP A 479 0.25 -15.67 -13.76
N LYS A 480 1.42 -16.28 -13.87
CA LYS A 480 2.45 -16.26 -12.83
C LYS A 480 3.86 -16.20 -13.38
N ILE A 481 4.73 -15.51 -12.63
CA ILE A 481 6.17 -15.47 -12.83
C ILE A 481 6.87 -16.14 -11.65
N GLU A 482 7.84 -17.00 -11.93
CA GLU A 482 8.73 -17.58 -10.92
C GLU A 482 9.88 -16.61 -10.61
N LEU A 483 9.96 -16.13 -9.36
CA LEU A 483 10.98 -15.15 -8.98
C LEU A 483 12.28 -15.84 -8.54
N LYS A 484 12.91 -16.58 -9.45
CA LYS A 484 14.19 -17.27 -9.18
C LYS A 484 15.37 -16.30 -9.32
N SER A 485 16.01 -15.97 -8.20
CA SER A 485 17.19 -15.09 -8.20
C SER A 485 18.24 -15.47 -7.15
N LYS A 486 19.51 -15.08 -7.40
CA LYS A 486 20.61 -15.09 -6.43
C LYS A 486 20.75 -13.75 -5.68
N ALA A 487 19.89 -12.79 -5.95
CA ALA A 487 19.91 -11.48 -5.32
C ALA A 487 19.75 -11.60 -3.79
N SER A 488 20.41 -10.70 -3.05
CA SER A 488 20.28 -10.62 -1.59
C SER A 488 18.93 -10.06 -1.16
N LYS A 489 18.35 -9.20 -1.99
CA LYS A 489 16.98 -8.68 -1.87
C LYS A 489 16.41 -8.51 -3.27
N MET A 490 15.10 -8.65 -3.38
CA MET A 490 14.37 -8.50 -4.63
C MET A 490 12.98 -7.95 -4.35
N GLN A 491 12.48 -7.11 -5.25
CA GLN A 491 11.14 -6.54 -5.18
C GLN A 491 10.54 -6.41 -6.57
N VAL A 492 9.23 -6.57 -6.66
CA VAL A 492 8.46 -6.36 -7.89
C VAL A 492 7.71 -5.04 -7.77
N PHE A 493 7.73 -4.26 -8.84
CA PHE A 493 7.04 -2.98 -8.96
C PHE A 493 6.09 -3.00 -10.16
N PRO A 494 5.03 -2.18 -10.13
CA PRO A 494 4.21 -2.00 -11.31
C PRO A 494 5.05 -1.45 -12.48
N ALA A 495 4.69 -1.84 -13.68
CA ALA A 495 5.24 -1.29 -14.91
C ALA A 495 4.13 -0.89 -15.88
N LYS A 496 4.53 -0.45 -17.07
CA LYS A 496 3.61 -0.24 -18.19
C LYS A 496 2.74 -1.47 -18.42
N ALA A 497 1.52 -1.25 -18.93
CA ALA A 497 0.51 -2.30 -19.09
C ALA A 497 1.08 -3.57 -19.74
N GLY A 498 0.81 -4.72 -19.13
CA GLY A 498 1.33 -6.02 -19.56
C GLY A 498 2.77 -6.34 -19.13
N SER A 499 3.36 -5.54 -18.23
CA SER A 499 4.68 -5.79 -17.65
C SER A 499 4.72 -5.52 -16.15
N VAL A 500 5.78 -6.04 -15.51
CA VAL A 500 6.24 -5.65 -14.18
C VAL A 500 7.72 -5.32 -14.21
N MET A 501 8.19 -4.51 -13.25
CA MET A 501 9.60 -4.21 -13.07
C MET A 501 10.13 -5.00 -11.88
N ILE A 502 11.22 -5.73 -12.07
CA ILE A 502 11.87 -6.51 -11.02
C ILE A 502 13.19 -5.83 -10.68
N LEU A 503 13.32 -5.45 -9.41
CA LEU A 503 14.49 -4.82 -8.81
C LEU A 503 15.25 -5.85 -7.97
N GLU A 504 16.54 -6.01 -8.21
CA GLU A 504 17.39 -7.03 -7.60
C GLU A 504 18.67 -6.41 -7.05
N TYR A 505 18.92 -6.56 -5.74
CA TYR A 505 20.14 -6.07 -5.10
C TYR A 505 21.09 -7.22 -4.75
N PHE A 506 22.30 -7.17 -5.31
CA PHE A 506 23.37 -8.13 -5.10
C PHE A 506 24.42 -7.53 -4.14
N LYS A 507 24.23 -7.75 -2.83
CA LYS A 507 25.07 -7.12 -1.79
C LYS A 507 26.56 -7.47 -1.92
N LYS A 508 26.89 -8.70 -2.32
CA LYS A 508 28.29 -9.14 -2.49
C LYS A 508 28.95 -8.47 -3.69
N ASP A 509 28.18 -8.29 -4.75
CA ASP A 509 28.66 -7.72 -6.02
C ASP A 509 28.59 -6.18 -6.01
N LYS A 510 27.96 -5.58 -4.97
CA LYS A 510 27.65 -4.14 -4.91
C LYS A 510 26.92 -3.66 -6.16
N ARG A 511 25.95 -4.45 -6.62
CA ARG A 511 25.23 -4.23 -7.87
C ARG A 511 23.73 -4.21 -7.64
N LEU A 512 23.05 -3.35 -8.39
CA LEU A 512 21.59 -3.27 -8.45
C LEU A 512 21.15 -3.47 -9.90
N ASP A 513 20.29 -4.46 -10.14
CA ASP A 513 19.72 -4.77 -11.45
C ASP A 513 18.23 -4.42 -11.46
N LEU A 514 17.76 -3.81 -12.54
CA LEU A 514 16.35 -3.60 -12.83
C LEU A 514 16.03 -4.27 -14.16
N ARG A 515 14.91 -4.98 -14.27
CA ARG A 515 14.46 -5.57 -15.53
C ARG A 515 12.95 -5.50 -15.67
N LEU A 516 12.48 -5.23 -16.89
CA LEU A 516 11.05 -5.36 -17.21
C LEU A 516 10.74 -6.80 -17.59
N GLU A 517 9.75 -7.42 -16.96
CA GLU A 517 9.24 -8.75 -17.31
C GLU A 517 7.81 -8.63 -17.82
N LYS A 518 7.49 -9.36 -18.89
CA LYS A 518 6.12 -9.37 -19.44
C LYS A 518 5.24 -10.26 -18.59
N LEU A 519 4.01 -9.81 -18.39
CA LEU A 519 2.91 -10.63 -17.89
C LEU A 519 2.30 -11.36 -19.10
N GLY A 520 2.05 -12.65 -18.96
CA GLY A 520 1.53 -13.55 -19.99
C GLY A 520 0.09 -13.30 -20.43
#